data_AF-A0A3C1BY77-F1
#
_entry.id   AF-A0A3C1BY77-F1
#
_cell.length_a   1.000
_cell.length_b   1.000
_cell.length_c   1.000
_cell.angle_alpha   90.00
_cell.angle_beta   90.00
_cell.angle_gamma   90.00
#
_symmetry.space_group_name_H-M   'P 1'
#
loop_
_entity.id
_entity.type
_entity.pdbx_description
1 polymer ?
#
loop_
_entity_poly.entity_id
_entity_poly.type
_entity_poly.pdbx_seq_one_letter_code
_entity_poly.pdbx_strand_id
1 'polypeptide(L)'
;MKENRKLLKEILRDVRRDMTDEEVLNLLADSQVSASPENDRLTLGQRAADTIARFAGSWAFIFTFTSVLIAWMVVNVILAVKAFDPYPFILLNLVLSCVAAIQAPLIMMSQNRQEEKDRRRAENDYKVNLKTEIMIEDLYDKLNAVLAKQTALEKRLDAADKSGMQS
;
A
#
# COMPACT_ATOMS: atom_id res chain seq x y z
N MET A 1 -6.03 20.74 -31.90
CA MET A 1 -7.34 20.02 -31.93
C MET A 1 -7.30 18.64 -32.61
N LYS A 2 -6.48 18.41 -33.66
CA LYS A 2 -6.38 17.07 -34.29
C LYS A 2 -5.37 16.12 -33.61
N GLU A 3 -4.32 16.64 -32.98
CA GLU A 3 -3.35 15.85 -32.19
C GLU A 3 -3.93 15.25 -30.91
N ASN A 4 -4.68 16.01 -30.11
CA ASN A 4 -5.33 15.46 -28.91
C ASN A 4 -6.28 14.29 -29.20
N ARG A 5 -6.94 14.29 -30.37
CA ARG A 5 -7.79 13.17 -30.80
C ARG A 5 -7.01 11.96 -31.30
N LYS A 6 -5.76 12.14 -31.74
CA LYS A 6 -4.84 11.05 -32.06
C LYS A 6 -4.31 10.42 -30.77
N LEU A 7 -3.84 11.22 -29.82
CA LEU A 7 -3.38 10.76 -28.51
C LEU A 7 -4.48 10.06 -27.73
N LEU A 8 -5.70 10.61 -27.71
CA LEU A 8 -6.86 9.92 -27.13
C LEU A 8 -7.14 8.60 -27.81
N LYS A 9 -7.10 8.51 -29.15
CA LYS A 9 -7.32 7.25 -29.90
C LYS A 9 -6.17 6.26 -29.76
N GLU A 10 -5.00 6.70 -29.34
CA GLU A 10 -3.82 5.89 -29.08
C GLU A 10 -3.89 5.33 -27.66
N ILE A 11 -4.20 6.16 -26.66
CA ILE A 11 -4.47 5.76 -25.27
C ILE A 11 -5.72 4.85 -25.19
N LEU A 12 -6.83 5.19 -25.89
CA LEU A 12 -8.03 4.32 -25.96
C LEU A 12 -7.75 2.99 -26.66
N ARG A 13 -6.74 2.92 -27.53
CA ARG A 13 -6.41 1.70 -28.28
C ARG A 13 -5.43 0.83 -27.50
N ASP A 14 -4.52 1.41 -26.73
CA ASP A 14 -3.73 0.70 -25.72
C ASP A 14 -4.67 0.14 -24.63
N VAL A 15 -5.55 0.96 -24.05
CA VAL A 15 -6.50 0.51 -23.01
C VAL A 15 -7.54 -0.49 -23.52
N ARG A 16 -7.95 -0.42 -24.80
CA ARG A 16 -8.86 -1.40 -25.42
C ARG A 16 -8.18 -2.72 -25.79
N ARG A 17 -6.85 -2.74 -25.92
CA ARG A 17 -6.08 -3.95 -26.26
C ARG A 17 -5.63 -4.73 -25.01
N ASP A 18 -5.58 -4.07 -23.85
CA ASP A 18 -5.22 -4.66 -22.54
C ASP A 18 -6.42 -5.19 -21.72
N MET A 19 -7.55 -5.46 -22.38
CA MET A 19 -8.68 -6.20 -21.77
C MET A 19 -9.10 -7.34 -22.69
N THR A 20 -8.12 -8.14 -23.11
CA THR A 20 -8.39 -9.50 -23.55
C THR A 20 -8.60 -10.32 -22.28
N ASP A 21 -9.58 -11.24 -22.26
CA ASP A 21 -9.96 -12.02 -21.07
C ASP A 21 -8.77 -12.69 -20.35
N GLU A 22 -7.64 -12.90 -21.04
CA GLU A 22 -6.36 -13.35 -20.46
C GLU A 22 -5.75 -12.39 -19.42
N GLU A 23 -5.89 -11.07 -19.57
CA GLU A 23 -5.33 -10.09 -18.65
C GLU A 23 -6.19 -9.93 -17.39
N VAL A 24 -7.52 -10.07 -17.55
CA VAL A 24 -8.45 -10.22 -16.41
C VAL A 24 -8.23 -11.57 -15.72
N LEU A 25 -7.98 -12.64 -16.46
CA LEU A 25 -7.60 -13.94 -15.87
C LEU A 25 -6.25 -13.87 -15.17
N ASN A 26 -5.27 -13.14 -15.71
CA ASN A 26 -3.99 -12.89 -15.06
C ASN A 26 -4.16 -12.00 -13.82
N LEU A 27 -5.03 -10.99 -13.87
CA LEU A 27 -5.37 -10.15 -12.71
C LEU A 27 -6.16 -10.93 -11.65
N LEU A 28 -6.96 -11.93 -12.02
CA LEU A 28 -7.64 -12.84 -11.09
C LEU A 28 -6.69 -13.91 -10.54
N ALA A 29 -5.72 -14.37 -11.34
CA ALA A 29 -4.62 -15.23 -10.90
C ALA A 29 -3.67 -14.49 -9.94
N ASP A 30 -3.44 -13.19 -10.18
CA ASP A 30 -2.59 -12.30 -9.36
C ASP A 30 -3.34 -11.82 -8.10
N SER A 31 -4.63 -11.52 -8.19
CA SER A 31 -5.45 -11.08 -7.04
C SER A 31 -5.85 -12.21 -6.07
N GLN A 32 -5.58 -13.48 -6.41
CA GLN A 32 -5.73 -14.63 -5.52
C GLN A 32 -4.43 -15.09 -4.83
N VAL A 33 -3.39 -14.25 -4.78
CA VAL A 33 -2.19 -14.52 -3.95
C VAL A 33 -1.99 -13.44 -2.90
N SER A 34 -2.95 -13.35 -1.96
CA SER A 34 -2.65 -12.94 -0.57
C SER A 34 -2.05 -14.09 0.27
N ALA A 35 -1.54 -15.14 -0.38
CA ALA A 35 -0.86 -16.26 0.29
C ALA A 35 0.60 -16.37 -0.20
N SER A 36 1.49 -15.73 0.58
CA SER A 36 2.94 -15.91 0.60
C SER A 36 3.77 -15.11 -0.42
N PRO A 37 4.48 -14.04 0.00
CA PRO A 37 5.61 -13.53 -0.74
C PRO A 37 6.81 -14.43 -0.39
N GLU A 38 6.93 -15.58 -1.06
CA GLU A 38 8.13 -16.41 -1.00
C GLU A 38 8.75 -16.53 -2.38
N ASN A 39 9.54 -15.52 -2.76
CA ASN A 39 10.85 -15.72 -3.41
C ASN A 39 11.62 -14.42 -3.63
N ASP A 40 11.63 -13.53 -2.64
CA ASP A 40 12.89 -12.83 -2.41
C ASP A 40 13.63 -13.66 -1.39
N ARG A 41 14.84 -14.10 -1.74
CA ARG A 41 15.78 -14.65 -0.78
C ARG A 41 16.05 -13.58 0.24
N LEU A 42 15.17 -13.48 1.25
CA LEU A 42 15.37 -12.65 2.41
C LEU A 42 16.68 -13.11 3.00
N THR A 43 17.71 -12.32 2.76
CA THR A 43 19.00 -12.53 3.39
C THR A 43 18.73 -12.65 4.89
N LEU A 44 19.44 -13.55 5.59
CA LEU A 44 19.23 -13.77 7.03
C LEU A 44 19.22 -12.44 7.80
N GLY A 45 19.99 -11.45 7.33
CA GLY A 45 20.00 -10.08 7.82
C GLY A 45 18.67 -9.34 7.68
N GLN A 46 17.93 -9.47 6.57
CA GLN A 46 16.62 -8.83 6.40
C GLN A 46 15.54 -9.40 7.33
N ARG A 47 15.50 -10.73 7.54
CA ARG A 47 14.58 -11.34 8.53
C ARG A 47 14.93 -10.96 9.96
N ALA A 48 16.23 -10.92 10.28
CA ALA A 48 16.71 -10.48 11.59
C ALA A 48 16.35 -9.01 11.83
N ALA A 49 16.59 -8.13 10.85
CA ALA A 49 16.25 -6.71 10.93
C ALA A 49 14.74 -6.49 11.11
N ASP A 50 13.89 -7.25 10.41
CA ASP A 50 12.44 -7.16 10.59
C ASP A 50 11.99 -7.56 11.98
N THR A 51 12.57 -8.63 12.51
CA THR A 51 12.27 -9.13 13.85
C THR A 51 12.74 -8.13 14.91
N ILE A 52 13.94 -7.58 14.74
CA ILE A 52 14.52 -6.57 15.63
C ILE A 52 13.70 -5.27 15.57
N ALA A 53 13.29 -4.81 14.39
CA ALA A 53 12.48 -3.60 14.24
C ALA A 53 11.11 -3.73 14.93
N ARG A 54 10.45 -4.88 14.78
CA ARG A 54 9.17 -5.16 15.46
C ARG A 54 9.33 -5.27 16.98
N PHE A 55 10.45 -5.82 17.45
CA PHE A 55 10.73 -5.95 18.87
C PHE A 55 11.12 -4.61 19.51
N ALA A 56 12.02 -3.86 18.87
CA ALA A 56 12.50 -2.55 19.32
C ALA A 56 11.38 -1.48 19.34
N GLY A 57 10.37 -1.61 18.48
CA GLY A 57 9.20 -0.72 18.46
C GLY A 57 8.11 -1.05 19.49
N SER A 58 8.30 -2.06 20.35
CA SER A 58 7.30 -2.48 21.33
C SER A 58 7.45 -1.77 22.67
N TRP A 59 6.31 -1.42 23.30
CA TRP A 59 6.28 -0.88 24.66
C TRP A 59 6.94 -1.81 25.69
N ALA A 60 6.82 -3.14 25.51
CA ALA A 60 7.44 -4.12 26.40
C ALA A 60 8.98 -4.07 26.36
N PHE A 61 9.57 -3.74 25.20
CA PHE A 61 11.01 -3.59 25.06
C PHE A 61 11.53 -2.39 25.86
N ILE A 62 10.83 -1.26 25.79
CA ILE A 62 11.19 -0.03 26.52
C ILE A 62 11.24 -0.29 28.03
N PHE A 63 10.21 -0.95 28.59
CA PHE A 63 10.18 -1.27 30.02
C PHE A 63 11.27 -2.26 30.43
N THR A 64 11.51 -3.28 29.62
CA THR A 64 12.56 -4.29 29.89
C THR A 64 13.95 -3.66 29.83
N PHE A 65 14.24 -2.87 28.80
CA PHE A 65 15.51 -2.17 28.62
C PHE A 65 15.78 -1.20 29.78
N THR A 66 14.77 -0.40 30.17
CA THR A 66 14.88 0.53 31.31
C THR A 66 15.12 -0.21 32.62
N SER A 67 14.45 -1.34 32.83
CA SER A 67 14.62 -2.17 34.04
C SER A 67 16.03 -2.76 34.13
N VAL A 68 16.60 -3.20 33.00
CA VAL A 68 18.00 -3.68 32.94
C VAL A 68 18.99 -2.57 33.27
N LEU A 69 18.78 -1.34 32.78
CA LEU A 69 19.64 -0.19 33.12
C LEU A 69 19.59 0.11 34.62
N ILE A 70 18.38 0.16 35.20
CA ILE A 70 18.21 0.40 36.64
C ILE A 70 18.89 -0.72 37.45
N ALA A 71 18.69 -1.97 37.07
CA ALA A 71 19.32 -3.11 37.73
C ALA A 71 20.85 -3.03 37.65
N TRP A 72 21.41 -2.64 36.50
CA TRP A 72 22.85 -2.44 36.31
C TRP A 72 23.40 -1.34 37.24
N MET A 73 22.70 -0.21 37.33
CA MET A 73 23.08 0.88 38.24
C MET A 73 23.04 0.41 39.70
N VAL A 74 21.97 -0.28 40.12
CA VAL A 74 21.81 -0.79 41.49
C VAL A 74 22.94 -1.77 41.84
N VAL A 75 23.24 -2.73 40.97
CA VAL A 75 24.32 -3.71 41.19
C VAL A 75 25.67 -3.02 41.33
N ASN A 76 25.99 -2.06 40.46
CA ASN A 76 27.28 -1.34 40.51
C ASN A 76 27.40 -0.42 41.72
N VAL A 77 26.30 0.21 42.17
CA VAL A 77 26.29 1.01 43.40
C VAL A 77 26.51 0.13 44.64
N ILE A 78 25.86 -1.04 44.72
CA ILE A 78 26.01 -1.97 45.85
C ILE A 78 27.43 -2.56 45.89
N LEU A 79 28.03 -2.86 44.74
CA LEU A 79 29.38 -3.42 44.68
C LEU A 79 30.48 -2.42 45.06
N ALA A 80 30.21 -1.11 45.05
CA ALA A 80 31.03 0.04 45.48
C ALA A 80 32.56 -0.09 45.32
N VAL A 81 33.22 -0.94 46.11
CA VAL A 81 34.67 -1.20 46.14
C VAL A 81 35.16 -2.12 45.02
N LYS A 82 34.29 -2.96 44.45
CA LYS A 82 34.59 -3.89 43.33
C LYS A 82 33.70 -3.65 42.12
N ALA A 83 33.12 -2.46 42.03
CA ALA A 83 32.21 -2.09 40.94
C ALA A 83 32.93 -2.11 39.60
N PHE A 84 32.28 -2.72 38.61
CA PHE A 84 32.80 -2.82 37.25
C PHE A 84 32.63 -1.49 36.49
N ASP A 85 31.61 -0.71 36.87
CA ASP A 85 31.31 0.63 36.36
C ASP A 85 30.95 1.58 37.52
N PRO A 86 31.95 2.15 38.23
CA PRO A 86 31.72 3.09 39.33
C PRO A 86 31.04 4.37 38.86
N TYR A 87 30.31 5.04 39.76
CA TYR A 87 29.74 6.36 39.49
C TYR A 87 30.85 7.31 39.00
N PRO A 88 30.73 7.96 37.82
CA PRO A 88 29.51 8.34 37.09
C PRO A 88 29.04 7.40 35.95
N PHE A 89 29.34 6.10 35.99
CA PHE A 89 28.93 5.08 35.00
C PHE A 89 29.42 5.34 33.56
N ILE A 90 30.74 5.37 33.38
CA ILE A 90 31.36 5.71 32.10
C ILE A 90 31.03 4.68 31.01
N LEU A 91 30.92 3.39 31.37
CA LEU A 91 30.66 2.32 30.42
C LEU A 91 29.20 2.34 29.97
N LEU A 92 28.28 2.53 30.91
CA LEU A 92 26.85 2.67 30.58
C LEU A 92 26.60 3.89 29.68
N ASN A 93 27.26 5.01 29.96
CA ASN A 93 27.17 6.20 29.12
C ASN A 93 27.71 5.96 27.70
N LEU A 94 28.86 5.28 27.58
CA LEU A 94 29.44 4.92 26.28
C LEU A 94 28.49 4.03 25.46
N VAL A 95 27.91 3.01 26.09
CA VAL A 95 26.97 2.09 25.44
C VAL A 95 25.71 2.83 24.99
N LEU A 96 25.12 3.65 25.87
CA LEU A 96 23.93 4.43 25.52
C LEU A 96 24.20 5.41 24.38
N SER A 97 25.36 6.06 24.37
CA SER A 97 25.77 6.97 23.29
C SER A 97 25.89 6.23 21.95
N CYS A 98 26.47 5.03 21.95
CA CYS A 98 26.57 4.18 20.76
C CYS A 98 25.19 3.74 20.26
N VAL A 99 24.30 3.30 21.17
CA VAL A 99 22.91 2.93 20.83
C VAL A 99 22.17 4.11 20.22
N ALA A 100 22.26 5.30 20.81
CA ALA A 100 21.62 6.50 20.31
C ALA A 100 22.16 6.91 18.92
N ALA A 101 23.46 6.76 18.66
CA ALA A 101 24.05 7.06 17.35
C ALA A 101 23.47 6.19 16.22
N ILE A 102 23.15 4.92 16.51
CA ILE A 102 22.59 3.97 15.53
C ILE A 102 21.06 4.08 15.42
N GLN A 103 20.37 4.71 16.39
CA GLN A 103 18.92 4.86 16.38
C GLN A 103 18.41 5.65 15.17
N ALA A 104 19.01 6.79 14.84
CA ALA A 104 18.51 7.64 13.76
C ALA A 104 18.54 6.96 12.38
N PRO A 105 19.65 6.30 11.96
CA PRO A 105 19.67 5.51 10.73
C PRO A 105 18.70 4.33 10.74
N LEU A 106 18.53 3.64 11.88
CA LEU A 106 17.61 2.50 11.99
C LEU A 106 16.15 2.96 11.84
N ILE A 107 15.79 4.06 12.50
CA ILE A 107 14.48 4.70 12.35
C ILE A 107 14.27 5.11 10.88
N MET A 108 15.26 5.77 10.26
CA MET A 108 15.20 6.20 8.87
C MET A 108 15.05 5.02 7.89
N MET A 109 15.74 3.90 8.12
CA MET A 109 15.57 2.67 7.34
C MET A 109 14.17 2.06 7.52
N SER A 110 13.63 2.08 8.74
CA SER A 110 12.28 1.58 9.01
C SER A 110 11.20 2.46 8.37
N GLN A 111 11.41 3.78 8.35
CA GLN A 111 10.54 4.77 7.70
C GLN A 111 10.58 4.64 6.18
N ASN A 112 11.77 4.62 5.58
CA ASN A 112 11.94 4.50 4.13
C ASN A 112 11.24 3.24 3.57
N ARG A 113 11.24 2.14 4.35
CA ARG A 113 10.55 0.90 3.98
C ARG A 113 9.03 0.95 4.15
N GLN A 114 8.51 1.72 5.11
CA GLN A 114 7.07 1.99 5.22
C GLN A 114 6.62 2.90 4.07
N GLU A 115 7.35 3.97 3.79
CA GLU A 115 7.08 4.90 2.70
C GLU A 115 7.05 4.22 1.33
N GLU A 116 7.96 3.27 1.07
CA GLU A 116 7.93 2.52 -0.19
C GLU A 116 6.66 1.66 -0.32
N LYS A 117 6.22 1.02 0.76
CA LYS A 117 4.96 0.24 0.77
C LYS A 117 3.75 1.15 0.58
N ASP A 118 3.73 2.30 1.26
CA ASP A 118 2.65 3.26 1.18
C ASP A 118 2.58 3.89 -0.22
N ARG A 119 3.71 4.19 -0.84
CA ARG A 119 3.78 4.65 -2.24
C ARG A 119 3.19 3.63 -3.20
N ARG A 120 3.57 2.36 -3.08
CA ARG A 120 3.00 1.29 -3.94
C ARG A 120 1.50 1.14 -3.75
N ARG A 121 1.00 1.25 -2.51
CA ARG A 121 -0.45 1.25 -2.24
C ARG A 121 -1.14 2.44 -2.91
N ALA A 122 -0.59 3.65 -2.77
CA ALA A 122 -1.15 4.84 -3.40
C ALA A 122 -1.18 4.75 -4.93
N GLU A 123 -0.13 4.20 -5.56
CA GLU A 123 -0.10 3.96 -7.00
C GLU A 123 -1.17 2.96 -7.45
N ASN A 124 -1.40 1.89 -6.67
CA ASN A 124 -2.44 0.92 -6.96
C ASN A 124 -3.85 1.53 -6.80
N ASP A 125 -4.09 2.26 -5.72
CA ASP A 125 -5.35 2.95 -5.47
C ASP A 125 -5.66 3.96 -6.59
N TYR A 126 -4.64 4.69 -7.08
CA TYR A 126 -4.77 5.59 -8.21
C TYR A 126 -5.20 4.86 -9.48
N LYS A 127 -4.57 3.71 -9.81
CA LYS A 127 -4.94 2.89 -10.97
C LYS A 127 -6.36 2.35 -10.87
N VAL A 128 -6.77 1.87 -9.70
CA VAL A 128 -8.14 1.38 -9.47
C VAL A 128 -9.16 2.51 -9.65
N ASN A 129 -8.86 3.70 -9.14
CA ASN A 129 -9.73 4.86 -9.28
C ASN A 129 -9.88 5.27 -10.76
N LEU A 130 -8.76 5.37 -11.49
CA LEU A 130 -8.79 5.68 -12.93
C LEU A 130 -9.58 4.64 -13.74
N LYS A 131 -9.41 3.35 -13.41
CA LYS A 131 -10.18 2.28 -14.04
C LYS A 131 -11.68 2.41 -13.76
N THR A 132 -12.02 2.79 -12.53
CA THR A 132 -13.41 3.02 -12.12
C THR A 132 -14.04 4.19 -12.88
N GLU A 133 -13.29 5.29 -13.06
CA GLU A 133 -13.73 6.44 -13.84
C GLU A 133 -14.04 6.05 -15.31
N ILE A 134 -13.15 5.31 -15.96
CA ILE A 134 -13.35 4.83 -17.35
C ILE A 134 -14.56 3.90 -17.44
N MET A 135 -14.75 3.00 -16.47
CA MET A 135 -15.92 2.11 -16.45
C MET A 135 -17.23 2.87 -16.27
N ILE A 136 -17.24 3.94 -15.47
CA ILE A 136 -18.42 4.80 -15.30
C ILE A 136 -18.74 5.53 -16.60
N GLU A 137 -17.73 6.03 -17.32
CA GLU A 137 -17.93 6.68 -18.62
C GLU A 137 -18.53 5.70 -19.65
N ASP A 138 -17.99 4.48 -19.76
CA ASP A 138 -18.55 3.44 -20.64
C ASP A 138 -19.97 3.03 -20.24
N LEU A 139 -20.25 2.95 -18.94
CA LEU A 139 -21.59 2.68 -18.43
C LEU A 139 -22.57 3.79 -18.80
N TYR A 140 -22.14 5.05 -18.73
CA TYR A 140 -22.93 6.21 -19.12
C TYR A 140 -23.28 6.17 -20.62
N ASP A 141 -22.33 5.84 -21.48
CA ASP A 141 -22.55 5.66 -22.91
C ASP A 141 -23.55 4.54 -23.22
N LYS A 142 -23.39 3.39 -22.55
CA LYS A 142 -24.33 2.27 -22.68
C LYS A 142 -25.73 2.63 -22.19
N LEU A 143 -25.84 3.36 -21.08
CA LEU A 143 -27.13 3.83 -20.56
C LEU A 143 -27.82 4.77 -21.55
N ASN A 144 -27.09 5.73 -22.12
CA ASN A 144 -27.62 6.63 -23.14
C ASN A 144 -28.09 5.89 -24.40
N ALA A 145 -27.35 4.85 -24.82
CA ALA A 145 -27.75 4.02 -25.94
C ALA A 145 -29.06 3.25 -25.65
N VAL A 146 -29.25 2.77 -24.42
CA VAL A 146 -30.50 2.12 -23.99
C VAL A 146 -31.66 3.11 -23.94
N LEU A 147 -31.45 4.29 -23.35
CA LEU A 147 -32.45 5.35 -23.30
C LEU A 147 -32.90 5.77 -24.70
N ALA A 148 -31.96 5.94 -25.64
CA ALA A 148 -32.29 6.26 -27.03
C ALA A 148 -33.18 5.19 -27.70
N LYS A 149 -32.94 3.90 -27.40
CA LYS A 149 -33.80 2.80 -27.88
C LYS A 149 -35.19 2.84 -27.25
N GLN A 150 -35.30 3.13 -25.96
CA GLN A 150 -36.60 3.26 -25.29
C GLN A 150 -37.42 4.40 -25.90
N THR A 151 -36.84 5.59 -26.07
CA THR A 151 -37.51 6.72 -26.71
C THR A 151 -37.96 6.41 -28.14
N ALA A 152 -37.17 5.62 -28.89
CA ALA A 152 -37.56 5.19 -30.23
C ALA A 152 -38.73 4.19 -30.22
N LEU A 153 -38.79 3.30 -29.23
CA LEU A 153 -39.89 2.36 -29.02
C LEU A 153 -41.18 3.08 -28.59
N GLU A 154 -41.10 4.02 -27.67
CA GLU A 154 -42.24 4.85 -27.23
C GLU A 154 -42.87 5.58 -28.42
N LYS A 155 -42.07 6.24 -29.26
CA LYS A 155 -42.56 6.90 -30.49
C LYS A 155 -43.26 5.94 -31.45
N ARG A 156 -42.79 4.70 -31.55
CA ARG A 156 -43.42 3.66 -32.40
C ARG A 156 -44.75 3.20 -31.81
N LEU A 157 -44.83 3.08 -30.47
CA LEU A 157 -46.06 2.73 -29.77
C LEU A 157 -47.13 3.81 -29.97
N ASP A 158 -46.76 5.08 -29.79
CA ASP A 158 -47.66 6.24 -29.98
C ASP A 158 -48.17 6.34 -31.43
N ALA A 159 -47.33 6.01 -32.41
CA ALA A 159 -47.72 6.00 -33.82
C ALA A 159 -48.69 4.85 -34.15
N ALA A 160 -48.47 3.67 -33.57
CA ALA A 160 -49.35 2.52 -33.74
C ALA A 160 -50.74 2.78 -33.11
N ASP A 161 -50.79 3.36 -31.91
CA ASP A 161 -52.03 3.71 -31.21
C ASP A 161 -52.89 4.70 -32.03
N LYS A 162 -52.26 5.74 -32.59
CA LYS A 162 -52.95 6.69 -33.48
C LYS A 162 -53.49 6.06 -34.77
N SER A 163 -52.80 5.05 -35.31
CA SER A 163 -53.25 4.35 -36.52
C SER A 163 -54.43 3.41 -36.26
N GLY A 164 -54.49 2.80 -35.07
CA GLY A 164 -55.60 1.94 -34.63
C GLY A 164 -56.89 2.71 -34.35
N MET A 165 -56.81 3.99 -33.96
CA MET A 165 -57.98 4.84 -33.69
C MET A 165 -58.64 5.41 -34.98
N GLN A 166 -58.02 5.23 -36.15
CA GLN A 166 -58.50 5.73 -37.45
C GLN A 166 -59.12 4.63 -38.35
N SER A 167 -59.13 3.38 -37.91
CA SER A 167 -59.80 2.24 -38.58
C SER A 167 -61.07 1.85 -37.85
#